data_AF-A0A924IRR8-F1
#
_entry.id   AF-A0A924IRR8-F1
#
_cell.length_a   1.000
_cell.length_b   1.000
_cell.length_c   1.000
_cell.angle_alpha   90.00
_cell.angle_beta   90.00
_cell.angle_gamma   90.00
#
_symmetry.space_group_name_H-M   'P 1'
#
loop_
_entity.id
_entity.type
_entity.pdbx_description
1 polymer ?
#
loop_
_entity_poly.entity_id
_entity_poly.type
_entity_poly.pdbx_seq_one_letter_code
_entity_poly.pdbx_strand_id
1 'polypeptide(L)'
;MPTIQFTTAAGVFDFKQRDLESGDSGLFAEDQTSLRSPNGISYTGELFSNYPADGDETRFLAEIGVRGGQLSLVYSPRTRQLQAYTEYTIPQTLSDKEVQLLTEYTVGQWSDGIGSNFF
;
A
#
# COMPACT_ATOMS: atom_id res chain seq x y z
N MET A 1 -1.27 4.65 21.51
CA MET A 1 -1.80 3.33 21.11
C MET A 1 -0.73 2.64 20.30
N PRO A 2 -0.56 1.31 20.42
CA PRO A 2 0.42 0.58 19.62
C PRO A 2 0.07 0.63 18.12
N THR A 3 1.09 0.58 17.27
CA THR A 3 0.95 0.53 15.81
C THR A 3 1.66 -0.68 15.24
N ILE A 4 1.21 -1.13 14.08
CA ILE A 4 1.86 -2.14 13.24
C ILE A 4 1.99 -1.58 11.82
N GLN A 5 3.14 -1.80 11.20
CA GLN A 5 3.46 -1.26 9.89
C GLN A 5 3.91 -2.37 8.95
N PHE A 6 3.36 -2.35 7.73
CA PHE A 6 3.72 -3.24 6.63
C PHE A 6 4.45 -2.45 5.56
N THR A 7 5.43 -3.08 4.89
CA THR A 7 6.18 -2.45 3.80
C THR A 7 6.35 -3.36 2.60
N THR A 8 6.32 -2.79 1.41
CA THR A 8 6.62 -3.47 0.14
C THR A 8 7.30 -2.52 -0.84
N ALA A 9 7.94 -3.06 -1.87
CA ALA A 9 8.43 -2.27 -2.99
C ALA A 9 7.25 -1.76 -3.83
N ALA A 10 7.27 -0.49 -4.19
CA ALA A 10 6.25 0.15 -5.02
C ALA A 10 6.82 0.50 -6.39
N GLY A 11 6.05 0.21 -7.44
CA GLY A 11 6.32 0.68 -8.80
C GLY A 11 5.69 2.06 -9.03
N VAL A 12 6.28 2.85 -9.93
CA VAL A 12 5.67 4.08 -10.44
C VAL A 12 5.33 3.84 -11.90
N PHE A 13 4.08 4.04 -12.28
CA PHE A 13 3.65 3.93 -13.66
C PHE A 13 3.62 5.32 -14.30
N ASP A 14 4.44 5.54 -15.34
CA ASP A 14 4.57 6.83 -16.02
C ASP A 14 3.76 6.84 -17.31
N PHE A 15 2.55 7.38 -17.24
CA PHE A 15 1.63 7.53 -18.39
C PHE A 15 2.13 8.45 -19.50
N LYS A 16 3.23 9.20 -19.30
CA LYS A 16 3.83 10.03 -20.35
C LYS A 16 4.67 9.20 -21.32
N GLN A 17 5.09 8.01 -20.91
CA GLN A 17 5.84 7.09 -21.75
C GLN A 17 4.87 6.27 -22.62
N ARG A 18 5.38 5.76 -23.74
CA ARG A 18 4.63 4.83 -24.59
C ARG A 18 5.41 3.56 -24.75
N ASP A 19 4.70 2.45 -24.65
CA ASP A 19 5.22 1.17 -25.09
C ASP A 19 5.43 1.20 -26.60
N LEU A 20 6.65 0.90 -27.06
CA LEU A 20 7.00 0.95 -28.48
C LEU A 20 6.51 -0.29 -29.25
N GLU A 21 6.21 -1.38 -28.56
CA GLU A 21 5.73 -2.63 -29.13
C GLU A 21 4.20 -2.66 -29.20
N SER A 22 3.50 -2.33 -28.11
CA SER A 22 2.04 -2.33 -28.07
C SER A 22 1.42 -1.01 -28.53
N GLY A 23 2.15 0.10 -28.42
CA GLY A 23 1.65 1.45 -28.67
C GLY A 23 0.80 2.03 -27.52
N ASP A 24 0.64 1.29 -26.42
CA ASP A 24 -0.12 1.72 -25.26
C ASP A 24 0.60 2.83 -24.48
N SER A 25 -0.19 3.65 -23.79
CA SER A 25 0.34 4.68 -22.90
C SER A 25 0.70 4.09 -21.55
N GLY A 26 1.92 4.34 -21.13
CA GLY A 26 2.43 4.07 -19.80
C GLY A 26 3.42 2.91 -19.74
N LEU A 27 4.49 3.13 -19.00
CA LEU A 27 5.49 2.11 -18.64
C LEU A 27 5.86 2.28 -17.16
N PHE A 28 6.38 1.22 -16.55
CA PHE A 28 6.99 1.35 -15.23
C PHE A 28 8.24 2.22 -15.33
N ALA A 29 8.29 3.26 -14.49
CA ALA A 29 9.42 4.16 -14.46
C ALA A 29 10.63 3.50 -13.78
N GLU A 30 11.74 3.49 -14.49
CA GLU A 30 13.03 3.03 -13.96
C GLU A 30 13.96 4.20 -13.59
N ASP A 31 13.65 5.40 -14.08
CA ASP A 31 14.48 6.57 -13.84
C ASP A 31 14.28 7.11 -12.41
N GLN A 32 15.36 7.61 -11.83
CA GLN A 32 15.34 8.07 -10.43
C GLN A 32 14.46 9.30 -10.21
N THR A 33 14.22 10.12 -11.25
CA THR A 33 13.41 11.32 -11.11
C THR A 33 11.95 10.94 -10.88
N SER A 34 11.44 10.03 -11.70
CA SER A 34 10.09 9.50 -11.60
C SER A 34 9.89 8.70 -10.32
N LEU A 35 10.84 7.83 -9.94
CA LEU A 35 10.78 7.05 -8.69
C LEU A 35 10.81 7.93 -7.42
N ARG A 36 11.44 9.11 -7.49
CA ARG A 36 11.46 10.08 -6.37
C ARG A 36 10.24 10.97 -6.32
N SER A 37 9.50 11.11 -7.43
CA SER A 37 8.38 12.04 -7.51
C SER A 37 7.27 11.80 -6.47
N PRO A 38 6.91 10.55 -6.10
CA PRO A 38 5.90 10.31 -5.07
C PRO A 38 6.48 10.23 -3.65
N ASN A 39 7.78 10.48 -3.47
CA ASN A 39 8.41 10.43 -2.15
C ASN A 39 7.78 11.46 -1.20
N GLY A 40 7.33 10.99 -0.05
CA GLY A 40 6.66 11.82 0.97
C GLY A 40 5.16 12.00 0.73
N ILE A 41 4.60 11.40 -0.32
CA ILE A 41 3.14 11.32 -0.46
C ILE A 41 2.60 10.40 0.62
N SER A 42 1.55 10.85 1.27
CA SER A 42 0.74 10.00 2.12
C SER A 42 -0.73 10.17 1.79
N TYR A 43 -1.42 9.04 1.68
CA TYR A 43 -2.81 8.98 1.33
C TYR A 43 -3.65 8.68 2.57
N THR A 44 -4.43 9.69 2.98
CA THR A 44 -5.32 9.64 4.15
C THR A 44 -6.80 9.66 3.77
N GLY A 45 -7.12 9.72 2.47
CA GLY A 45 -8.50 9.88 1.98
C GLY A 45 -9.34 8.62 2.15
N GLU A 46 -8.76 7.47 1.82
CA GLU A 46 -9.33 6.15 2.05
C GLU A 46 -8.33 5.33 2.85
N LEU A 47 -8.80 4.84 3.99
CA LEU A 47 -8.00 4.04 4.91
C LEU A 47 -8.24 2.58 4.60
N PHE A 48 -7.18 1.77 4.52
CA PHE A 48 -7.36 0.33 4.30
C PHE A 48 -8.23 -0.30 5.41
N SER A 49 -8.26 0.25 6.63
CA SER A 49 -9.18 -0.24 7.67
C SER A 49 -10.66 0.08 7.44
N ASN A 50 -11.05 0.78 6.36
CA ASN A 50 -12.45 1.09 6.06
C ASN A 50 -13.18 -0.05 5.33
N TYR A 51 -12.45 -0.93 4.64
CA TYR A 51 -12.97 -2.03 3.84
C TYR A 51 -12.91 -3.45 4.46
N PRO A 52 -12.41 -3.71 5.70
CA PRO A 52 -12.49 -5.05 6.28
C PRO A 52 -13.94 -5.50 6.54
N ALA A 53 -14.93 -4.60 6.48
CA ALA A 53 -16.34 -4.95 6.68
C ALA A 53 -16.98 -5.67 5.47
N ASP A 54 -16.35 -5.63 4.30
CA ASP A 54 -16.91 -6.14 3.05
C ASP A 54 -16.56 -7.62 2.77
N GLY A 55 -15.62 -8.20 3.53
CA GLY A 55 -15.23 -9.61 3.46
C GLY A 55 -15.44 -10.34 4.78
N ASP A 56 -16.10 -11.51 4.74
CA ASP A 56 -16.37 -12.33 5.93
C ASP A 56 -15.09 -12.70 6.72
N GLU A 57 -13.97 -12.87 6.02
CA GLU A 57 -12.68 -13.24 6.62
C GLU A 57 -11.92 -12.06 7.24
N THR A 58 -12.28 -10.80 6.94
CA THR A 58 -11.55 -9.61 7.41
C THR A 58 -12.37 -8.77 8.38
N ARG A 59 -13.66 -9.08 8.52
CA ARG A 59 -14.58 -8.45 9.49
C ARG A 59 -14.06 -8.49 10.91
N PHE A 60 -13.38 -9.58 11.29
CA PHE A 60 -12.80 -9.71 12.63
C PHE A 60 -11.73 -8.64 12.91
N LEU A 61 -11.01 -8.12 11.90
CA LEU A 61 -10.01 -7.04 12.06
C LEU A 61 -10.67 -5.74 12.56
N ALA A 62 -11.86 -5.44 12.04
CA ALA A 62 -12.67 -4.32 12.52
C ALA A 62 -13.21 -4.59 13.93
N GLU A 63 -13.64 -5.82 14.21
CA GLU A 63 -14.19 -6.22 15.52
C GLU A 63 -13.15 -6.19 16.64
N ILE A 64 -11.91 -6.60 16.37
CA ILE A 64 -10.81 -6.49 17.33
C ILE A 64 -10.29 -5.06 17.45
N GLY A 65 -10.83 -4.10 16.68
CA GLY A 65 -10.56 -2.67 16.82
C GLY A 65 -9.33 -2.15 16.08
N VAL A 66 -8.85 -2.84 15.03
CA VAL A 66 -7.82 -2.30 14.12
C VAL A 66 -8.37 -1.07 13.39
N ARG A 67 -7.57 -0.01 13.32
CA ARG A 67 -7.92 1.26 12.65
C ARG A 67 -6.75 1.77 11.82
N GLY A 68 -7.00 2.68 10.89
CA GLY A 68 -5.95 3.28 10.06
C GLY A 68 -5.73 2.48 8.77
N GLY A 69 -4.50 2.16 8.45
CA GLY A 69 -4.15 1.67 7.11
C GLY A 69 -3.90 2.82 6.15
N GLN A 70 -3.24 3.87 6.66
CA GLN A 70 -2.75 4.98 5.85
C GLN A 70 -1.58 4.49 4.99
N LEU A 71 -1.66 4.74 3.68
CA LEU A 71 -0.58 4.45 2.75
C LEU A 71 0.40 5.64 2.71
N SER A 72 1.69 5.35 2.74
CA SER A 72 2.74 6.35 2.53
C SER A 72 3.82 5.80 1.61
N LEU A 73 4.37 6.67 0.77
CA LEU A 73 5.36 6.33 -0.24
C LEU A 73 6.68 7.03 0.12
N VAL A 74 7.74 6.24 0.31
CA VAL A 74 9.06 6.76 0.68
C VAL A 74 10.11 6.18 -0.24
N TYR A 75 10.90 7.04 -0.87
CA TYR A 75 12.02 6.64 -1.69
C TYR A 75 13.23 6.36 -0.81
N SER A 76 13.76 5.14 -0.90
CA SER A 76 14.98 4.74 -0.21
C SER A 76 16.19 4.97 -1.12
N PRO A 77 17.08 5.93 -0.81
CA PRO A 77 18.30 6.16 -1.61
C PRO A 77 19.29 4.99 -1.51
N ARG A 78 19.17 4.15 -0.46
CA ARG A 78 20.04 2.97 -0.27
C ARG A 78 19.69 1.86 -1.27
N THR A 79 18.41 1.55 -1.43
CA THR A 79 17.94 0.50 -2.35
C THR A 79 17.59 1.04 -3.73
N ARG A 80 17.55 2.37 -3.89
CA ARG A 80 17.11 3.09 -5.10
C ARG A 80 15.69 2.73 -5.52
N GLN A 81 14.84 2.38 -4.55
CA GLN A 81 13.48 1.93 -4.77
C GLN A 81 12.50 2.82 -4.00
N LEU A 82 11.28 2.93 -4.54
CA LEU A 82 10.15 3.45 -3.80
C LEU A 82 9.59 2.33 -2.91
N GLN A 83 9.29 2.66 -1.67
CA GLN A 83 8.70 1.76 -0.70
C GLN A 83 7.31 2.28 -0.33
N ALA A 84 6.32 1.40 -0.38
CA ALA A 84 5.02 1.63 0.20
C ALA A 84 5.02 1.18 1.65
N TYR A 85 4.36 1.96 2.50
CA TYR A 85 4.16 1.67 3.91
C TYR A 85 2.68 1.82 4.24
N THR A 86 2.11 0.80 4.86
CA THR A 86 0.75 0.84 5.40
C THR A 86 0.82 0.70 6.92
N GLU A 87 0.33 1.70 7.65
CA GLU A 87 0.34 1.69 9.12
C GLU A 87 -1.06 1.58 9.71
N TYR A 88 -1.24 0.63 10.63
CA TYR A 88 -2.47 0.44 11.39
C TYR A 88 -2.24 0.75 12.87
N THR A 89 -3.24 1.36 13.50
CA THR A 89 -3.36 1.43 14.95
C THR A 89 -4.08 0.17 15.45
N ILE A 90 -3.49 -0.49 16.44
CA ILE A 90 -4.04 -1.70 17.06
C ILE A 90 -4.38 -1.41 18.53
N PRO A 91 -5.45 -1.98 19.09
CA PRO A 91 -5.84 -1.70 20.47
C PRO A 91 -5.00 -2.47 21.50
N GLN A 92 -4.41 -3.57 21.06
CA GLN A 92 -3.54 -4.43 21.85
C GLN A 92 -2.55 -5.17 20.93
N THR A 93 -1.59 -5.89 21.52
CA THR A 93 -0.71 -6.78 20.76
C THR A 93 -1.52 -7.87 20.09
N LEU A 94 -1.32 -8.03 18.77
CA LEU A 94 -1.95 -9.07 17.98
C LEU A 94 -1.23 -10.41 18.18
N SER A 95 -1.99 -11.51 18.15
CA SER A 95 -1.48 -12.87 18.02
C SER A 95 -0.90 -13.12 16.64
N ASP A 96 -0.05 -14.15 16.49
CA ASP A 96 0.57 -14.51 15.21
C ASP A 96 -0.47 -14.73 14.10
N LYS A 97 -1.62 -15.33 14.45
CA LYS A 97 -2.73 -15.55 13.51
C LYS A 97 -3.37 -14.23 13.05
N GLU A 98 -3.57 -13.29 13.97
CA GLU A 98 -4.13 -11.97 13.65
C GLU A 98 -3.15 -11.13 12.82
N VAL A 99 -1.85 -11.22 13.10
CA VAL A 99 -0.80 -10.60 12.28
C VAL A 99 -0.80 -11.19 10.87
N GLN A 100 -0.89 -12.51 10.75
CA GLN A 100 -0.93 -13.17 9.44
C GLN A 100 -2.14 -12.70 8.62
N LEU A 101 -3.33 -12.69 9.21
CA LEU A 101 -4.55 -12.25 8.52
C LEU A 101 -4.50 -10.76 8.14
N LEU A 102 -3.96 -9.90 9.01
CA LEU A 102 -3.76 -8.49 8.67
C LEU A 102 -2.71 -8.32 7.55
N THR A 103 -1.69 -9.18 7.51
CA THR A 103 -0.70 -9.22 6.42
C THR A 103 -1.35 -9.60 5.11
N GLU A 104 -2.09 -10.71 5.07
CA GLU A 104 -2.80 -11.21 3.89
C GLU A 104 -3.79 -10.16 3.37
N TYR A 105 -4.53 -9.51 4.26
CA TYR A 105 -5.41 -8.39 3.92
C TYR A 105 -4.64 -7.23 3.28
N THR A 106 -3.56 -6.78 3.92
CA THR A 106 -2.77 -5.63 3.43
C THR A 106 -2.14 -5.93 2.07
N VAL A 107 -1.64 -7.15 1.88
CA VAL A 107 -1.08 -7.61 0.60
C VAL A 107 -2.16 -7.70 -0.46
N GLY A 108 -3.34 -8.23 -0.12
CA GLY A 108 -4.50 -8.26 -1.02
C GLY A 108 -4.87 -6.87 -1.51
N GLN A 109 -4.93 -5.88 -0.60
CA GLN A 109 -5.19 -4.48 -0.97
C GLN A 109 -4.10 -3.89 -1.88
N TRP A 110 -2.83 -4.24 -1.69
CA TRP A 110 -1.76 -3.83 -2.60
C TRP A 110 -1.89 -4.46 -3.99
N SER A 111 -2.27 -5.75 -4.06
CA SER A 111 -2.43 -6.51 -5.30
C SER A 111 -3.67 -6.11 -6.09
N ASP A 112 -4.80 -5.86 -5.42
CA ASP A 112 -6.08 -5.47 -6.06
C ASP A 112 -6.04 -4.03 -6.61
N GLY A 113 -5.10 -3.23 -6.11
CA GLY A 113 -4.54 -2.15 -6.89
C GLY A 113 -4.30 -0.89 -6.08
N ILE A 114 -3.03 -0.63 -5.79
CA ILE A 114 -2.48 0.73 -5.74
C ILE A 114 -2.56 1.42 -7.13
N GLY A 115 -2.98 0.71 -8.20
CA GLY A 115 -3.11 1.24 -9.56
C GLY A 115 -4.54 1.44 -10.08
N SER A 116 -5.57 0.78 -9.53
CA SER A 116 -6.92 0.75 -10.11
C SER A 116 -7.83 1.89 -9.62
N ASN A 117 -7.63 2.34 -8.37
CA ASN A 117 -8.47 3.34 -7.70
C ASN A 117 -7.68 4.51 -7.09
N PHE A 118 -6.34 4.53 -7.22
CA PHE A 118 -5.48 5.50 -6.52
C PHE A 118 -4.79 6.53 -7.44
N PHE A 119 -5.13 6.57 -8.73
CA PHE A 119 -4.67 7.60 -9.68
C PHE A 119 -5.76 8.02 -10.65
#